data_AF-A0A941W9T6-F1
#
_entry.id   AF-A0A941W9T6-F1
#
_cell.length_a   1.000
_cell.length_b   1.000
_cell.length_c   1.000
_cell.angle_alpha   90.00
_cell.angle_beta   90.00
_cell.angle_gamma   90.00
#
_symmetry.space_group_name_H-M   'P 1'
#
loop_
_entity.id
_entity.type
_entity.pdbx_description
1 polymer ?
#
loop_
_entity_poly.entity_id
_entity_poly.type
_entity_poly.pdbx_seq_one_letter_code
_entity_poly.pdbx_strand_id
1 'polypeptide(L)'
;MSRRADLDRLLDKGDLDGLLRLVDDLCGEGDWNLLEALATRGRLAVERGHQLWPAADHAEHRLALEAPGHFAAGAVVRDATRFGPAPLAEVAASSHSWKDLAPHLPTGPLRATVAHERVARGENLTGEGHLGGSDPLGLPLKLSSWEPTFLIPEIGPYGVEDPVPEAGALKEVDVPRPSEAVGGEAAAGTGALRDLARTWAEESNGHSTSVAVQGGAGNAVATLLDDPAIRRVRWRRLQAGEAISLMAWAGASGGAHGRRRGAARGRFEAWWCVANLAGLLEDPDDPWPPDPVQVGDAAAEMNWWRWDVDGARTGWHLNLAVEDPGDGLAWALAAGDRYSVSAPEQQTGVSGP
;
A
#
# COMPACT_ATOMS: atom_id res chain seq x y z
N MET A 1 8.45 -26.51 33.60
CA MET A 1 8.95 -25.19 34.06
C MET A 1 7.84 -24.18 33.85
N SER A 2 7.82 -23.04 34.56
CA SER A 2 6.84 -21.98 34.27
C SER A 2 7.17 -21.35 32.91
N ARG A 3 6.16 -20.98 32.11
CA ARG A 3 6.35 -20.28 30.82
C ARG A 3 7.26 -19.05 30.93
N ARG A 4 7.20 -18.35 32.06
CA ARG A 4 8.11 -17.23 32.37
C ARG A 4 9.57 -17.66 32.50
N ALA A 5 9.82 -18.77 33.17
CA ALA A 5 11.18 -19.33 33.29
C ALA A 5 11.68 -19.84 31.93
N ASP A 6 10.79 -20.34 31.07
CA ASP A 6 11.13 -20.71 29.70
C ASP A 6 11.50 -19.48 28.86
N LEU A 7 10.72 -18.39 28.94
CA LEU A 7 11.05 -17.12 28.29
C LEU A 7 12.44 -16.62 28.73
N ASP A 8 12.71 -16.58 30.04
CA ASP A 8 13.99 -16.12 30.59
C ASP A 8 15.15 -16.95 30.02
N ARG A 9 15.03 -18.28 30.08
CA ARG A 9 16.03 -19.21 29.54
C ARG A 9 16.25 -19.03 28.05
N LEU A 10 15.20 -18.81 27.26
CA LEU A 10 15.29 -18.64 25.81
C LEU A 10 15.97 -17.32 25.44
N LEU A 11 15.64 -16.24 26.14
CA LEU A 11 16.28 -14.93 25.98
C LEU A 11 17.77 -14.97 26.33
N ASP A 12 18.13 -15.63 27.43
CA ASP A 12 19.52 -15.76 27.89
C ASP A 12 20.37 -16.62 26.95
N LYS A 13 19.76 -17.59 26.26
CA LYS A 13 20.44 -18.44 25.26
C LYS A 13 20.50 -17.80 23.88
N GLY A 14 19.70 -16.77 23.61
CA GLY A 14 19.50 -16.27 22.26
C GLY A 14 18.80 -17.27 21.33
N ASP A 15 17.90 -18.11 21.87
CA ASP A 15 17.22 -19.17 21.10
C ASP A 15 16.01 -18.61 20.34
N LEU A 16 16.25 -18.11 19.13
CA LEU A 16 15.22 -17.50 18.27
C LEU A 16 14.08 -18.49 17.95
N ASP A 17 14.41 -19.71 17.51
CA ASP A 17 13.41 -20.71 17.14
C ASP A 17 12.54 -21.12 18.33
N GLY A 18 13.16 -21.21 19.51
CA GLY A 18 12.44 -21.45 20.76
C GLY A 18 11.50 -20.32 21.13
N LEU A 19 11.90 -19.06 20.90
CA LEU A 19 11.02 -17.91 21.10
C LEU A 19 9.86 -17.88 20.10
N LEU A 20 10.08 -18.20 18.83
CA LEU A 20 9.00 -18.26 17.83
C LEU A 20 7.95 -19.32 18.20
N ARG A 21 8.40 -20.53 18.60
CA ARG A 21 7.49 -21.56 19.12
C ARG A 21 6.76 -21.12 20.39
N LEU A 22 7.44 -20.39 21.28
CA LEU A 22 6.81 -19.84 22.47
C LEU A 22 5.74 -18.78 22.12
N VAL A 23 5.95 -17.95 21.09
CA VAL A 23 4.93 -17.00 20.62
C VAL A 23 3.64 -17.73 20.22
N ASP A 24 3.75 -18.80 19.43
CA ASP A 24 2.59 -19.58 18.99
C ASP A 24 1.83 -20.20 20.17
N ASP A 25 2.56 -20.79 21.12
CA ASP A 25 1.99 -21.36 22.34
C ASP A 25 1.25 -20.30 23.18
N LEU A 26 1.85 -19.13 23.38
CA LEU A 26 1.24 -18.04 24.17
C LEU A 26 -0.02 -17.48 23.51
N CYS A 27 -0.04 -17.38 22.18
CA CYS A 27 -1.23 -16.97 21.44
C CYS A 27 -2.35 -18.01 21.55
N GLY A 28 -2.00 -19.31 21.42
CA GLY A 28 -2.96 -20.41 21.57
C GLY A 28 -3.57 -20.50 22.98
N GLU A 29 -2.81 -20.15 24.01
CA GLU A 29 -3.27 -20.11 25.41
C GLU A 29 -3.90 -18.76 25.82
N GLY A 30 -3.74 -17.71 25.02
CA GLY A 30 -4.20 -16.36 25.33
C GLY A 30 -3.39 -15.65 26.44
N ASP A 31 -2.13 -16.03 26.66
CA ASP A 31 -1.24 -15.38 27.63
C ASP A 31 -0.56 -14.14 27.03
N TRP A 32 -1.38 -13.12 26.76
CA TRP A 32 -0.97 -11.87 26.13
C TRP A 32 0.03 -11.06 26.96
N ASN A 33 -0.05 -11.15 28.29
CA ASN A 33 0.88 -10.47 29.19
C ASN A 33 2.31 -10.99 29.00
N LEU A 34 2.46 -12.32 28.94
CA LEU A 34 3.78 -12.91 28.73
C LEU A 34 4.27 -12.70 27.30
N LEU A 35 3.36 -12.63 26.32
CA LEU A 35 3.70 -12.28 24.94
C LEU A 35 4.21 -10.83 24.83
N GLU A 36 3.58 -9.87 25.49
CA GLU A 36 4.07 -8.49 25.57
C GLU A 36 5.44 -8.40 26.28
N ALA A 37 5.64 -9.19 27.35
CA ALA A 37 6.95 -9.30 27.98
C ALA A 37 8.00 -9.89 27.03
N LEU A 38 7.65 -10.85 26.18
CA LEU A 38 8.54 -11.39 25.15
C LEU A 38 8.87 -10.31 24.11
N ALA A 39 7.87 -9.61 23.57
CA ALA A 39 8.05 -8.56 22.58
C ALA A 39 9.02 -7.46 23.07
N THR A 40 8.78 -6.93 24.27
CA THR A 40 9.58 -5.86 24.85
C THR A 40 11.01 -6.31 25.20
N ARG A 41 11.16 -7.49 25.83
CA ARG A 41 12.47 -7.99 26.29
C ARG A 41 13.31 -8.59 25.17
N GLY A 42 12.68 -9.20 24.16
CA GLY A 42 13.34 -9.76 22.98
C GLY A 42 14.07 -8.68 22.19
N ARG A 43 13.48 -7.49 22.08
CA ARG A 43 14.11 -6.33 21.44
C ARG A 43 15.36 -5.85 22.17
N LEU A 44 15.31 -5.80 23.50
CA LEU A 44 16.45 -5.40 24.34
C LEU A 44 17.57 -6.45 24.40
N ALA A 45 17.35 -7.67 23.88
CA ALA A 45 18.37 -8.72 23.90
C ALA A 45 19.62 -8.40 23.06
N VAL A 46 19.53 -7.43 22.15
CA VAL A 46 20.69 -6.91 21.40
C VAL A 46 21.77 -6.34 22.31
N GLU A 47 21.40 -5.76 23.46
CA GLU A 47 22.33 -5.24 24.47
C GLU A 47 23.18 -6.35 25.09
N ARG A 48 22.73 -7.60 25.01
CA ARG A 48 23.44 -8.81 25.46
C ARG A 48 24.08 -9.60 24.31
N GLY A 49 24.08 -9.05 23.09
CA GLY A 49 24.68 -9.69 21.91
C GLY A 49 23.78 -10.68 21.16
N HIS A 50 22.47 -10.73 21.47
CA HIS A 50 21.53 -11.62 20.78
C HIS A 50 20.60 -10.85 19.82
N GLN A 51 20.49 -11.32 18.57
CA GLN A 51 19.61 -10.73 17.55
C GLN A 51 18.21 -11.37 17.58
N LEU A 52 17.43 -11.08 18.63
CA LEU A 52 16.10 -11.67 18.84
C LEU A 52 14.94 -10.77 18.41
N TRP A 53 15.25 -9.68 17.70
CA TRP A 53 14.26 -8.78 17.13
C TRP A 53 13.25 -9.47 16.18
N PRO A 54 13.54 -10.58 15.45
CA PRO A 54 12.51 -11.21 14.62
C PRO A 54 11.38 -11.81 15.46
N ALA A 55 11.70 -12.44 16.59
CA ALA A 55 10.68 -12.96 17.51
C ALA A 55 9.92 -11.83 18.21
N ALA A 56 10.59 -10.71 18.53
CA ALA A 56 9.92 -9.54 19.07
C ALA A 56 8.96 -8.90 18.06
N ASP A 57 9.38 -8.73 16.80
CA ASP A 57 8.54 -8.21 15.72
C ASP A 57 7.33 -9.13 15.47
N HIS A 58 7.55 -10.45 15.45
CA HIS A 58 6.46 -11.41 15.33
C HIS A 58 5.49 -11.33 16.52
N ALA A 59 5.99 -11.24 17.76
CA ALA A 59 5.14 -11.08 18.94
C ALA A 59 4.30 -9.80 18.90
N GLU A 60 4.86 -8.65 18.46
CA GLU A 60 4.09 -7.41 18.29
C GLU A 60 3.03 -7.55 17.19
N HIS A 61 3.35 -8.22 16.09
CA HIS A 61 2.37 -8.52 15.03
C HIS A 61 1.20 -9.34 15.58
N ARG A 62 1.48 -10.39 16.35
CA ARG A 62 0.46 -11.24 16.98
C ARG A 62 -0.35 -10.48 18.03
N LEU A 63 0.28 -9.60 18.82
CA LEU A 63 -0.42 -8.72 19.76
C LEU A 63 -1.37 -7.76 19.04
N ALA A 64 -0.93 -7.14 17.95
CA ALA A 64 -1.77 -6.26 17.13
C ALA A 64 -2.94 -7.02 16.49
N LEU A 65 -2.69 -8.22 15.97
CA LEU A 65 -3.67 -9.00 15.22
C LEU A 65 -4.70 -9.72 16.11
N GLU A 66 -4.27 -10.36 17.20
CA GLU A 66 -5.07 -11.37 17.91
C GLU A 66 -5.40 -11.00 19.36
N ALA A 67 -4.61 -10.15 20.01
CA ALA A 67 -4.80 -9.83 21.43
C ALA A 67 -5.90 -8.77 21.62
N PRO A 68 -6.56 -8.70 22.80
CA PRO A 68 -7.57 -7.68 23.09
C PRO A 68 -7.09 -6.24 22.86
N GLY A 69 -8.03 -5.33 22.60
CA GLY A 69 -7.76 -3.96 22.10
C GLY A 69 -6.69 -3.15 22.83
N HIS A 70 -6.49 -3.32 24.15
CA HIS A 70 -5.42 -2.62 24.88
C HIS A 70 -4.02 -3.15 24.57
N PHE A 71 -3.87 -4.46 24.35
CA PHE A 71 -2.61 -5.05 23.88
C PHE A 71 -2.35 -4.69 22.43
N ALA A 72 -3.38 -4.76 21.57
CA ALA A 72 -3.27 -4.39 20.17
C ALA A 72 -2.87 -2.91 20.01
N ALA A 73 -3.56 -2.00 20.71
CA ALA A 73 -3.18 -0.58 20.74
C ALA A 73 -1.78 -0.38 21.35
N GLY A 74 -1.41 -1.15 22.38
CA GLY A 74 -0.07 -1.12 22.97
C GLY A 74 1.02 -1.49 21.96
N ALA A 75 0.81 -2.52 21.16
CA ALA A 75 1.72 -2.92 20.08
C ALA A 75 1.87 -1.81 19.03
N VAL A 76 0.74 -1.24 18.61
CA VAL A 76 0.71 -0.10 17.69
C VAL A 76 1.45 1.11 18.26
N VAL A 77 1.31 1.43 19.54
CA VAL A 77 2.00 2.57 20.18
C VAL A 77 3.50 2.37 20.26
N ARG A 78 3.96 1.13 20.47
CA ARG A 78 5.38 0.82 20.48
C ARG A 78 6.00 0.93 19.08
N ASP A 79 5.21 0.67 18.03
CA ASP A 79 5.56 0.57 16.58
C ASP A 79 7.05 0.36 16.29
N ALA A 80 7.64 -0.61 16.98
CA ALA A 80 9.07 -0.83 16.88
C ALA A 80 9.40 -1.82 15.75
N THR A 81 8.39 -2.26 14.99
CA THR A 81 8.54 -3.32 14.01
C THR A 81 9.36 -2.86 12.82
N ARG A 82 10.42 -3.63 12.53
CA ARG A 82 11.32 -3.34 11.42
C ARG A 82 11.01 -4.24 10.22
N PHE A 83 10.55 -5.46 10.47
CA PHE A 83 10.36 -6.50 9.43
C PHE A 83 8.96 -7.15 9.47
N GLY A 84 7.97 -6.47 10.05
CA GLY A 84 6.58 -6.93 10.03
C GLY A 84 5.97 -6.92 8.61
N PRO A 85 5.04 -7.84 8.30
CA PRO A 85 4.46 -7.99 6.97
C PRO A 85 3.57 -6.80 6.56
N ALA A 86 3.04 -6.06 7.54
CA ALA A 86 2.28 -4.83 7.36
C ALA A 86 2.54 -3.86 8.54
N PRO A 87 2.23 -2.56 8.40
CA PRO A 87 2.28 -1.62 9.52
C PRO A 87 1.33 -2.05 10.63
N LEU A 88 1.75 -1.97 11.90
CA LEU A 88 0.92 -2.45 13.01
C LEU A 88 -0.43 -1.74 13.12
N ALA A 89 -0.52 -0.48 12.71
CA ALA A 89 -1.79 0.25 12.63
C ALA A 89 -2.79 -0.45 11.68
N GLU A 90 -2.31 -0.94 10.53
CA GLU A 90 -3.12 -1.71 9.58
C GLU A 90 -3.47 -3.10 10.12
N VAL A 91 -2.49 -3.77 10.77
CA VAL A 91 -2.69 -5.09 11.39
C VAL A 91 -3.76 -5.02 12.48
N ALA A 92 -3.65 -4.09 13.43
CA ALA A 92 -4.65 -3.95 14.48
C ALA A 92 -6.02 -3.59 13.91
N ALA A 93 -6.04 -2.69 12.93
CA ALA A 93 -7.25 -2.31 12.23
C ALA A 93 -7.83 -3.44 11.36
N SER A 94 -7.13 -4.54 11.07
CA SER A 94 -7.72 -5.65 10.28
C SER A 94 -8.68 -6.51 11.11
N SER A 95 -8.44 -6.62 12.42
CA SER A 95 -9.19 -7.51 13.32
C SER A 95 -10.00 -6.79 14.40
N HIS A 96 -9.71 -5.51 14.67
CA HIS A 96 -10.38 -4.73 15.72
C HIS A 96 -11.22 -3.60 15.16
N SER A 97 -12.35 -3.31 15.83
CA SER A 97 -13.12 -2.10 15.54
C SER A 97 -12.44 -0.85 16.09
N TRP A 98 -12.83 0.33 15.59
CA TRP A 98 -12.38 1.59 16.19
C TRP A 98 -12.72 1.65 17.69
N LYS A 99 -13.92 1.21 18.07
CA LYS A 99 -14.39 1.21 19.46
C LYS A 99 -13.49 0.41 20.41
N ASP A 100 -12.88 -0.67 19.91
CA ASP A 100 -12.01 -1.52 20.72
C ASP A 100 -10.61 -0.91 20.90
N LEU A 101 -10.11 -0.18 19.90
CA LEU A 101 -8.77 0.41 19.90
C LEU A 101 -8.74 1.82 20.53
N ALA A 102 -9.75 2.63 20.24
CA ALA A 102 -9.82 4.04 20.58
C ALA A 102 -9.61 4.35 22.07
N PRO A 103 -10.11 3.57 23.05
CA PRO A 103 -9.87 3.86 24.46
C PRO A 103 -8.40 3.75 24.90
N HIS A 104 -7.56 3.09 24.09
CA HIS A 104 -6.19 2.73 24.44
C HIS A 104 -5.13 3.46 23.61
N LEU A 105 -5.54 4.14 22.54
CA LEU A 105 -4.64 4.91 21.67
C LEU A 105 -4.45 6.35 22.19
N PRO A 106 -3.19 6.82 22.37
CA PRO A 106 -2.92 8.20 22.74
C PRO A 106 -3.33 9.17 21.62
N THR A 107 -3.77 10.37 21.99
CA THR A 107 -4.03 11.45 21.03
C THR A 107 -2.78 11.78 20.21
N GLY A 108 -2.92 11.94 18.88
CA GLY A 108 -1.81 12.28 17.99
C GLY A 108 -1.85 11.54 16.64
N PRO A 109 -0.78 11.67 15.83
CA PRO A 109 -0.76 11.19 14.44
C PRO A 109 -1.05 9.69 14.32
N LEU A 110 -0.54 8.87 15.23
CA LEU A 110 -0.74 7.42 15.21
C LEU A 110 -2.22 7.03 15.40
N ARG A 111 -2.93 7.72 16.30
CA ARG A 111 -4.37 7.53 16.49
C ARG A 111 -5.14 7.92 15.24
N ALA A 112 -4.75 9.01 14.57
CA ALA A 112 -5.35 9.42 13.30
C ALA A 112 -5.09 8.38 12.20
N THR A 113 -3.87 7.83 12.11
CA THR A 113 -3.56 6.73 11.17
C THR A 113 -4.45 5.52 11.41
N VAL A 114 -4.63 5.07 12.66
CA VAL A 114 -5.52 3.95 12.98
C VAL A 114 -6.98 4.27 12.64
N ALA A 115 -7.43 5.51 12.89
CA ALA A 115 -8.76 5.94 12.50
C ALA A 115 -8.97 5.82 10.98
N HIS A 116 -8.00 6.30 10.19
CA HIS A 116 -8.05 6.21 8.73
C HIS A 116 -7.95 4.76 8.21
N GLU A 117 -7.23 3.88 8.90
CA GLU A 117 -7.22 2.45 8.59
C GLU A 117 -8.61 1.81 8.78
N ARG A 118 -9.36 2.24 9.81
CA ARG A 118 -10.76 1.79 10.03
C ARG A 118 -11.74 2.43 9.05
N VAL A 119 -11.53 3.69 8.67
CA VAL A 119 -12.33 4.36 7.65
C VAL A 119 -12.14 3.70 6.28
N ALA A 120 -10.92 3.33 5.90
CA ALA A 120 -10.65 2.57 4.67
C ALA A 120 -11.43 1.24 4.65
N ARG A 121 -11.66 0.64 5.82
CA ARG A 121 -12.49 -0.57 6.04
C ARG A 121 -13.99 -0.30 6.18
N GLY A 122 -14.43 0.94 5.94
CA GLY A 122 -15.83 1.32 5.89
C GLY A 122 -16.44 1.82 7.21
N GLU A 123 -15.65 1.96 8.28
CA GLU A 123 -16.18 2.62 9.48
C GLU A 123 -16.43 4.11 9.24
N ASN A 124 -17.53 4.61 9.80
CA ASN A 124 -17.83 6.04 9.84
C ASN A 124 -17.51 6.57 11.23
N LEU A 125 -16.42 7.34 11.31
CA LEU A 125 -15.90 7.93 12.54
C LEU A 125 -16.21 9.43 12.61
N THR A 126 -17.22 9.90 11.87
CA THR A 126 -17.68 11.29 11.94
C THR A 126 -18.19 11.59 13.34
N GLY A 127 -17.68 12.67 13.95
CA GLY A 127 -18.09 13.07 15.29
C GLY A 127 -17.34 12.34 16.41
N GLU A 128 -16.43 11.42 16.09
CA GLU A 128 -15.44 10.95 17.05
C GLU A 128 -14.60 12.16 17.52
N GLY A 129 -14.38 12.22 18.83
CA GLY A 129 -13.67 13.34 19.46
C GLY A 129 -12.25 13.55 18.91
N HIS A 130 -11.70 14.74 19.16
CA HIS A 130 -10.39 15.20 18.67
C HIS A 130 -9.34 14.08 18.60
N LEU A 131 -8.96 13.66 17.38
CA LEU A 131 -7.89 12.69 17.12
C LEU A 131 -6.51 13.20 17.57
N GLY A 132 -6.40 14.50 17.86
CA GLY A 132 -5.15 15.24 18.07
C GLY A 132 -4.96 16.25 16.95
N GLY A 133 -4.33 17.38 17.23
CA GLY A 133 -4.17 18.50 16.28
C GLY A 133 -3.26 18.21 15.08
N SER A 134 -2.86 16.95 14.87
CA SER A 134 -2.01 16.51 13.78
C SER A 134 -2.57 15.23 13.16
N ASP A 135 -3.55 15.38 12.26
CA ASP A 135 -3.96 14.32 11.35
C ASP A 135 -3.00 14.33 10.14
N PRO A 136 -2.14 13.30 9.96
CA PRO A 136 -1.16 13.28 8.88
C PRO A 136 -1.79 13.06 7.50
N LEU A 137 -3.02 12.55 7.41
CA LEU A 137 -3.69 12.30 6.13
C LEU A 137 -4.72 13.39 5.82
N GLY A 138 -5.33 13.98 6.86
CA GLY A 138 -6.29 15.08 6.74
C GLY A 138 -7.62 14.74 6.07
N LEU A 139 -7.83 13.50 5.62
CA LEU A 139 -9.03 13.09 4.89
C LEU A 139 -10.29 13.09 5.77
N PRO A 140 -11.49 13.06 5.18
CA PRO A 140 -12.72 12.83 5.93
C PRO A 140 -12.68 11.51 6.71
N LEU A 141 -13.17 11.53 7.95
CA LEU A 141 -13.27 10.36 8.84
C LEU A 141 -14.46 9.44 8.52
N LYS A 142 -14.83 9.39 7.25
CA LYS A 142 -15.79 8.46 6.66
C LYS A 142 -15.48 8.34 5.17
N LEU A 143 -15.90 7.24 4.57
CA LEU A 143 -15.91 7.13 3.11
C LEU A 143 -16.96 8.09 2.53
N SER A 144 -16.59 8.79 1.48
CA SER A 144 -17.48 9.61 0.66
C SER A 144 -18.34 8.70 -0.23
N SER A 145 -19.47 9.19 -0.74
CA SER A 145 -20.41 8.37 -1.52
C SER A 145 -19.85 7.85 -2.85
N TRP A 146 -18.81 8.50 -3.37
CA TRP A 146 -18.11 8.09 -4.60
C TRP A 146 -16.93 7.15 -4.31
N GLU A 147 -16.46 7.08 -3.06
CA GLU A 147 -15.35 6.18 -2.71
C GLU A 147 -15.83 4.73 -2.77
N PRO A 148 -15.05 3.81 -3.38
CA PRO A 148 -15.41 2.41 -3.42
C PRO A 148 -15.24 1.75 -2.05
N THR A 149 -15.76 0.55 -1.89
CA THR A 149 -15.19 -0.38 -0.91
C THR A 149 -13.79 -0.75 -1.38
N PHE A 150 -12.76 -0.30 -0.67
CA PHE A 150 -11.38 -0.51 -1.06
C PHE A 150 -10.99 -1.99 -1.02
N LEU A 151 -10.06 -2.36 -1.90
CA LEU A 151 -9.37 -3.65 -1.85
C LEU A 151 -8.40 -3.64 -0.68
N ILE A 152 -8.68 -4.47 0.32
CA ILE A 152 -7.92 -4.58 1.58
C ILE A 152 -7.44 -6.02 1.69
N PRO A 153 -6.17 -6.25 2.06
CA PRO A 153 -5.63 -7.59 2.08
C PRO A 153 -6.10 -8.38 3.30
N GLU A 154 -6.02 -9.70 3.19
CA GLU A 154 -6.13 -10.58 4.35
C GLU A 154 -4.79 -10.60 5.09
N ILE A 155 -4.82 -10.30 6.39
CA ILE A 155 -3.62 -10.24 7.23
C ILE A 155 -3.68 -11.41 8.20
N GLY A 156 -2.80 -12.38 8.01
CA GLY A 156 -2.68 -13.56 8.85
C GLY A 156 -1.53 -13.45 9.86
N PRO A 157 -1.35 -14.46 10.72
CA PRO A 157 -0.31 -14.47 11.76
C PRO A 157 1.11 -14.43 11.19
N TYR A 158 1.33 -14.91 9.96
CA TYR A 158 2.66 -15.05 9.35
C TYR A 158 2.86 -14.24 8.07
N GLY A 159 1.83 -13.54 7.58
CA GLY A 159 1.91 -12.89 6.27
C GLY A 159 0.67 -12.11 5.90
N VAL A 160 0.72 -11.53 4.71
CA VAL A 160 -0.36 -10.72 4.12
C VAL A 160 -0.64 -11.29 2.73
N GLU A 161 -1.89 -11.62 2.46
CA GLU A 161 -2.35 -12.03 1.13
C GLU A 161 -2.93 -10.80 0.41
N ASP A 162 -2.14 -10.25 -0.51
CA ASP A 162 -2.44 -9.02 -1.24
C ASP A 162 -2.13 -9.18 -2.74
N PRO A 163 -2.86 -10.06 -3.45
CA PRO A 163 -2.58 -10.31 -4.86
C PRO A 163 -2.87 -9.08 -5.72
N VAL A 164 -2.19 -8.99 -6.87
CA VAL A 164 -2.53 -8.00 -7.89
C VAL A 164 -4.00 -8.17 -8.29
N PRO A 165 -4.84 -7.12 -8.19
CA PRO A 165 -6.26 -7.24 -8.51
C PRO A 165 -6.47 -7.69 -9.94
N GLU A 166 -7.44 -8.57 -10.17
CA GLU A 166 -7.72 -9.12 -11.49
C GLU A 166 -8.03 -8.00 -12.51
N ALA A 167 -7.43 -8.09 -13.69
CA ALA A 167 -7.65 -7.09 -14.75
C ALA A 167 -9.07 -7.13 -15.36
N GLY A 168 -9.74 -8.29 -15.24
CA GLY A 168 -10.91 -8.62 -16.02
C GLY A 168 -10.58 -8.80 -17.50
N ALA A 169 -11.63 -8.91 -18.34
CA ALA A 169 -11.45 -9.11 -19.78
C ALA A 169 -10.97 -7.83 -20.47
N LEU A 170 -9.69 -7.80 -20.86
CA LEU A 170 -9.10 -6.75 -21.70
C LEU A 170 -9.43 -6.99 -23.17
N LYS A 171 -9.65 -5.91 -23.93
CA LYS A 171 -9.88 -5.97 -25.38
C LYS A 171 -8.68 -5.40 -26.11
N GLU A 172 -8.26 -6.09 -27.17
CA GLU A 172 -7.21 -5.61 -28.06
C GLU A 172 -7.70 -4.41 -28.88
N VAL A 173 -6.89 -3.36 -28.94
CA VAL A 173 -7.14 -2.15 -29.72
C VAL A 173 -5.87 -1.68 -30.40
N ASP A 174 -6.01 -1.01 -31.55
CA ASP A 174 -4.90 -0.31 -32.19
C ASP A 174 -4.56 0.95 -31.39
N VAL A 175 -3.27 1.16 -31.12
CA VAL A 175 -2.80 2.40 -30.51
C VAL A 175 -2.48 3.44 -31.59
N PRO A 176 -2.79 4.73 -31.35
CA PRO A 176 -2.41 5.80 -32.26
C PRO A 176 -0.89 6.01 -32.29
N ARG A 177 -0.43 6.95 -33.12
CA ARG A 177 0.97 7.36 -33.08
C ARG A 177 1.27 8.10 -31.76
N PRO A 178 2.49 7.97 -31.21
CA PRO A 178 2.95 8.80 -30.10
C PRO A 178 2.76 10.29 -30.38
N SER A 179 2.33 11.01 -29.35
CA SER A 179 2.27 12.48 -29.29
C SER A 179 3.45 13.04 -28.49
N GLU A 180 3.68 14.35 -28.58
CA GLU A 180 4.64 15.05 -27.72
C GLU A 180 4.15 15.06 -26.26
N ALA A 181 5.06 14.77 -25.33
CA ALA A 181 4.79 14.84 -23.90
C ALA A 181 4.63 16.30 -23.45
N VAL A 182 3.65 16.55 -22.59
CA VAL A 182 3.33 17.88 -22.06
C VAL A 182 3.88 18.02 -20.65
N GLY A 183 4.45 19.19 -20.34
CA GLY A 183 4.90 19.59 -19.00
C GLY A 183 3.97 20.61 -18.34
N GLY A 184 4.45 21.34 -17.33
CA GLY A 184 3.66 22.36 -16.64
C GLY A 184 2.65 21.78 -15.65
N GLU A 185 1.43 22.31 -15.61
CA GLU A 185 0.33 21.85 -14.73
C GLU A 185 0.06 20.35 -14.87
N ALA A 186 0.04 19.83 -16.10
CA ALA A 186 -0.13 18.39 -16.36
C ALA A 186 0.98 17.51 -15.74
N ALA A 187 2.15 18.08 -15.39
CA ALA A 187 3.22 17.36 -14.72
C ALA A 187 2.88 16.98 -13.28
N ALA A 188 2.01 17.73 -12.60
CA ALA A 188 1.52 17.39 -11.26
C ALA A 188 0.80 16.03 -11.29
N GLY A 189 -0.10 15.82 -12.27
CA GLY A 189 -0.76 14.53 -12.51
C GLY A 189 0.23 13.38 -12.79
N THR A 190 1.29 13.63 -13.57
CA THR A 190 2.34 12.60 -13.79
C THR A 190 3.10 12.25 -12.51
N GLY A 191 3.40 13.25 -11.67
CA GLY A 191 4.02 13.05 -10.37
C GLY A 191 3.14 12.19 -9.48
N ALA A 192 1.87 12.58 -9.33
CA ALA A 192 0.92 11.89 -8.47
C ALA A 192 0.63 10.44 -8.92
N LEU A 193 0.58 10.18 -10.24
CA LEU A 193 0.48 8.81 -10.76
C LEU A 193 1.69 7.96 -10.39
N ARG A 194 2.91 8.51 -10.43
CA ARG A 194 4.11 7.78 -10.03
C ARG A 194 4.16 7.53 -8.53
N ASP A 195 3.61 8.45 -7.75
CA ASP A 195 3.58 8.39 -6.29
C ASP A 195 2.78 7.20 -5.75
N LEU A 196 1.77 6.75 -6.50
CA LEU A 196 1.03 5.51 -6.23
C LEU A 196 1.99 4.32 -6.04
N ALA A 197 3.01 4.21 -6.90
CA ALA A 197 3.97 3.09 -6.91
C ALA A 197 5.37 3.51 -6.41
N ARG A 198 5.50 4.63 -5.69
CA ARG A 198 6.80 5.16 -5.24
C ARG A 198 7.59 4.14 -4.43
N THR A 199 6.96 3.48 -3.46
CA THR A 199 7.59 2.46 -2.63
C THR A 199 8.10 1.27 -3.44
N TRP A 200 7.42 0.91 -4.53
CA TRP A 200 7.90 -0.16 -5.42
C TRP A 200 9.22 0.23 -6.10
N ALA A 201 9.34 1.50 -6.50
CA ALA A 201 10.52 2.02 -7.18
C ALA A 201 11.69 2.35 -6.23
N GLU A 202 11.40 2.81 -5.00
CA GLU A 202 12.42 3.29 -4.05
C GLU A 202 12.87 2.22 -3.05
N GLU A 203 11.95 1.35 -2.63
CA GLU A 203 12.19 0.35 -1.57
C GLU A 203 12.11 -1.10 -2.07
N SER A 204 11.79 -1.29 -3.35
CA SER A 204 11.75 -2.61 -3.99
C SER A 204 12.57 -2.62 -5.29
N ASN A 205 12.36 -3.64 -6.12
CA ASN A 205 12.97 -3.77 -7.45
C ASN A 205 12.05 -3.26 -8.57
N GLY A 206 11.02 -2.49 -8.24
CA GLY A 206 10.03 -1.98 -9.17
C GLY A 206 10.51 -0.77 -9.97
N HIS A 207 9.65 -0.34 -10.87
CA HIS A 207 9.76 0.92 -11.59
C HIS A 207 8.39 1.54 -11.76
N SER A 208 8.37 2.85 -11.99
CA SER A 208 7.15 3.61 -12.27
C SER A 208 7.49 4.69 -13.29
N THR A 209 6.81 4.67 -14.44
CA THR A 209 6.93 5.68 -15.49
C THR A 209 5.55 6.23 -15.82
N SER A 210 5.50 7.52 -16.10
CA SER A 210 4.25 8.19 -16.47
C SER A 210 4.50 9.28 -17.50
N VAL A 211 3.49 9.57 -18.31
CA VAL A 211 3.52 10.68 -19.27
C VAL A 211 2.18 11.39 -19.28
N ALA A 212 2.18 12.67 -19.63
CA ALA A 212 0.99 13.46 -19.98
C ALA A 212 1.09 13.89 -21.44
N VAL A 213 -0.03 13.94 -22.15
CA VAL A 213 -0.12 14.42 -23.52
C VAL A 213 -1.38 15.24 -23.73
N GLN A 214 -1.38 16.10 -24.75
CA GLN A 214 -2.61 16.62 -25.34
C GLN A 214 -3.22 15.54 -26.25
N GLY A 215 -4.50 15.23 -26.06
CA GLY A 215 -5.22 14.17 -26.77
C GLY A 215 -5.80 13.11 -25.84
N GLY A 216 -6.02 11.90 -26.38
CA GLY A 216 -6.71 10.83 -25.66
C GLY A 216 -5.78 9.82 -24.97
N ALA A 217 -6.36 8.95 -24.14
CA ALA A 217 -5.63 7.91 -23.40
C ALA A 217 -4.76 7.02 -24.31
N GLY A 218 -5.21 6.73 -25.53
CA GLY A 218 -4.42 5.97 -26.51
C GLY A 218 -3.12 6.67 -26.91
N ASN A 219 -3.13 8.01 -27.05
CA ASN A 219 -1.93 8.79 -27.32
C ASN A 219 -0.96 8.74 -26.13
N ALA A 220 -1.49 8.86 -24.90
CA ALA A 220 -0.68 8.78 -23.70
C ALA A 220 0.01 7.41 -23.57
N VAL A 221 -0.72 6.31 -23.80
CA VAL A 221 -0.14 4.96 -23.79
C VAL A 221 0.91 4.79 -24.90
N ALA A 222 0.63 5.25 -26.12
CA ALA A 222 1.59 5.16 -27.22
C ALA A 222 2.88 5.95 -26.93
N THR A 223 2.76 7.16 -26.39
CA THR A 223 3.90 8.00 -25.99
C THR A 223 4.69 7.39 -24.83
N LEU A 224 4.01 6.79 -23.84
CA LEU A 224 4.68 6.15 -22.71
C LEU A 224 5.52 4.94 -23.14
N LEU A 225 5.00 4.15 -24.07
CA LEU A 225 5.68 2.96 -24.58
C LEU A 225 6.87 3.34 -25.47
N ASP A 226 6.74 4.40 -26.27
CA ASP A 226 7.74 4.91 -27.22
C ASP A 226 8.39 3.81 -28.10
N ASP A 227 7.65 2.73 -28.37
CA ASP A 227 8.10 1.60 -29.18
C ASP A 227 7.26 1.50 -30.47
N PRO A 228 7.84 1.81 -31.65
CA PRO A 228 7.13 1.73 -32.92
C PRO A 228 6.76 0.29 -33.35
N ALA A 229 7.29 -0.73 -32.69
CA ALA A 229 6.89 -2.12 -32.90
C ALA A 229 5.54 -2.45 -32.24
N ILE A 230 5.19 -1.75 -31.16
CA ILE A 230 3.91 -1.95 -30.47
C ILE A 230 2.82 -1.18 -31.22
N ARG A 231 1.96 -1.92 -31.92
CA ARG A 231 0.82 -1.36 -32.69
C ARG A 231 -0.53 -1.56 -32.02
N ARG A 232 -0.59 -2.46 -31.05
CA ARG A 232 -1.80 -2.80 -30.32
C ARG A 232 -1.50 -2.95 -28.84
N VAL A 233 -2.49 -2.60 -28.03
CA VAL A 233 -2.50 -2.88 -26.60
C VAL A 233 -3.83 -3.53 -26.26
N ARG A 234 -3.89 -4.16 -25.10
CA ARG A 234 -5.12 -4.70 -24.55
C ARG A 234 -5.57 -3.79 -23.42
N TRP A 235 -6.78 -3.27 -23.49
CA TRP A 235 -7.28 -2.39 -22.44
C TRP A 235 -8.76 -2.62 -22.11
N ARG A 236 -9.20 -2.14 -20.96
CA ARG A 236 -10.59 -2.14 -20.51
C ARG A 236 -10.89 -0.81 -19.84
N ARG A 237 -12.03 -0.21 -20.20
CA ARG A 237 -12.58 0.96 -19.52
C ARG A 237 -12.98 0.56 -18.09
N LEU A 238 -12.56 1.33 -17.11
CA LEU A 238 -12.87 1.15 -15.69
C LEU A 238 -13.99 2.08 -15.25
N GLN A 239 -14.79 1.68 -14.28
CA GLN A 239 -15.59 2.66 -13.53
C GLN A 239 -14.66 3.48 -12.63
N ALA A 240 -15.04 4.72 -12.30
CA ALA A 240 -14.21 5.60 -11.46
C ALA A 240 -13.83 4.92 -10.13
N GLY A 241 -14.80 4.28 -9.45
CA GLY A 241 -14.55 3.53 -8.22
C GLY A 241 -13.58 2.34 -8.40
N GLU A 242 -13.59 1.65 -9.54
CA GLU A 242 -12.60 0.60 -9.83
C GLU A 242 -11.20 1.20 -9.96
N ALA A 243 -11.06 2.32 -10.67
CA ALA A 243 -9.78 3.00 -10.83
C ALA A 243 -9.24 3.52 -9.49
N ILE A 244 -10.08 4.19 -8.69
CA ILE A 244 -9.75 4.66 -7.34
C ILE A 244 -9.29 3.50 -6.46
N SER A 245 -9.99 2.36 -6.50
CA SER A 245 -9.60 1.20 -5.70
C SER A 245 -8.26 0.61 -6.14
N LEU A 246 -7.95 0.62 -7.45
CA LEU A 246 -6.64 0.18 -7.96
C LEU A 246 -5.51 1.13 -7.55
N MET A 247 -5.76 2.45 -7.60
CA MET A 247 -4.81 3.46 -7.13
C MET A 247 -4.54 3.30 -5.64
N ALA A 248 -5.58 3.10 -4.84
CA ALA A 248 -5.44 2.89 -3.41
C ALA A 248 -4.70 1.60 -3.07
N TRP A 249 -4.96 0.51 -3.80
CA TRP A 249 -4.22 -0.74 -3.64
C TRP A 249 -2.72 -0.54 -3.93
N ALA A 250 -2.37 0.09 -5.06
CA ALA A 250 -0.97 0.37 -5.38
C ALA A 250 -0.32 1.27 -4.32
N GLY A 251 -1.00 2.35 -3.94
CA GLY A 251 -0.59 3.27 -2.88
C GLY A 251 -0.37 2.60 -1.52
N ALA A 252 -1.16 1.57 -1.19
CA ALA A 252 -1.03 0.84 0.06
C ALA A 252 0.11 -0.19 0.04
N SER A 253 0.38 -0.79 -1.12
CA SER A 253 1.30 -1.92 -1.25
C SER A 253 2.79 -1.55 -1.31
N GLY A 254 3.65 -2.54 -1.07
CA GLY A 254 5.11 -2.40 -1.08
C GLY A 254 5.81 -2.94 -2.34
N GLY A 255 5.08 -3.58 -3.26
CA GLY A 255 5.68 -4.31 -4.38
C GLY A 255 6.29 -5.64 -3.90
N ALA A 256 7.21 -6.23 -4.67
CA ALA A 256 7.75 -7.55 -4.36
C ALA A 256 8.56 -7.63 -3.06
N HIS A 257 9.22 -6.53 -2.68
CA HIS A 257 10.18 -6.49 -1.57
C HIS A 257 10.03 -5.28 -0.64
N GLY A 258 9.34 -4.22 -1.09
CA GLY A 258 9.15 -3.03 -0.27
C GLY A 258 8.13 -3.29 0.84
N ARG A 259 8.14 -2.45 1.86
CA ARG A 259 7.18 -2.58 2.96
C ARG A 259 5.82 -2.06 2.53
N ARG A 260 4.77 -2.80 2.88
CA ARG A 260 3.40 -2.31 2.77
C ARG A 260 3.25 -1.03 3.61
N ARG A 261 2.56 -0.03 3.06
CA ARG A 261 2.31 1.29 3.68
C ARG A 261 0.97 1.39 4.40
N GLY A 262 0.02 0.51 4.08
CA GLY A 262 -1.30 0.43 4.72
C GLY A 262 -2.45 1.03 3.91
N ALA A 263 -3.67 0.54 4.16
CA ALA A 263 -4.85 0.96 3.43
C ALA A 263 -5.18 2.45 3.63
N ALA A 264 -4.88 3.02 4.80
CA ALA A 264 -5.03 4.45 5.06
C ALA A 264 -4.15 5.29 4.12
N ARG A 265 -2.89 4.87 3.94
CA ARG A 265 -1.98 5.53 2.99
C ARG A 265 -2.44 5.33 1.56
N GLY A 266 -2.90 4.13 1.19
CA GLY A 266 -3.48 3.88 -0.12
C GLY A 266 -4.63 4.82 -0.46
N ARG A 267 -5.58 4.97 0.45
CA ARG A 267 -6.70 5.92 0.31
C ARG A 267 -6.21 7.35 0.10
N PHE A 268 -5.23 7.79 0.88
CA PHE A 268 -4.60 9.11 0.72
C PHE A 268 -4.00 9.29 -0.68
N GLU A 269 -3.20 8.33 -1.15
CA GLU A 269 -2.55 8.44 -2.46
C GLU A 269 -3.57 8.47 -3.61
N ALA A 270 -4.69 7.76 -3.48
CA ALA A 270 -5.77 7.82 -4.47
C ALA A 270 -6.45 9.20 -4.52
N TRP A 271 -6.77 9.78 -3.35
CA TRP A 271 -7.29 11.15 -3.26
C TRP A 271 -6.32 12.18 -3.82
N TRP A 272 -5.05 12.08 -3.41
CA TRP A 272 -3.97 12.94 -3.88
C TRP A 272 -3.83 12.88 -5.40
N CYS A 273 -3.88 11.67 -5.98
CA CYS A 273 -3.79 11.46 -7.41
C CYS A 273 -4.96 12.08 -8.18
N VAL A 274 -6.21 11.84 -7.76
CA VAL A 274 -7.38 12.46 -8.41
C VAL A 274 -7.32 13.98 -8.32
N ALA A 275 -6.98 14.54 -7.16
CA ALA A 275 -6.91 15.99 -6.98
C ALA A 275 -5.85 16.64 -7.89
N ASN A 276 -4.68 16.01 -8.06
CA ASN A 276 -3.64 16.51 -8.96
C ASN A 276 -3.98 16.32 -10.45
N LEU A 277 -4.69 15.24 -10.80
CA LEU A 277 -5.15 15.05 -12.19
C LEU A 277 -6.22 16.09 -12.57
N ALA A 278 -7.00 16.56 -11.60
CA ALA A 278 -8.10 17.50 -11.77
C ALA A 278 -7.73 18.96 -11.49
N GLY A 279 -6.45 19.27 -11.26
CA GLY A 279 -5.99 20.64 -10.97
C GLY A 279 -6.52 21.24 -9.66
N LEU A 280 -6.97 20.44 -8.69
CA LEU A 280 -7.57 20.92 -7.44
C LEU A 280 -6.55 21.36 -6.37
N LEU A 281 -5.25 21.33 -6.71
CA LEU A 281 -4.12 21.60 -5.80
C LEU A 281 -3.00 22.38 -6.52
N GLU A 282 -3.37 23.23 -7.47
CA GLU A 282 -2.40 24.00 -8.26
C GLU A 282 -1.89 25.22 -7.49
N ASP A 283 -2.75 25.84 -6.69
CA ASP A 283 -2.39 27.02 -5.90
C ASP A 283 -1.84 26.60 -4.53
N PRO A 284 -0.77 27.25 -4.02
CA PRO A 284 -0.21 26.93 -2.70
C PRO A 284 -1.18 27.12 -1.52
N ASP A 285 -2.23 27.90 -1.73
CA ASP A 285 -3.27 28.19 -0.74
C ASP A 285 -4.48 27.23 -0.85
N ASP A 286 -4.46 26.30 -1.81
CA ASP A 286 -5.53 25.31 -1.97
C ASP A 286 -5.61 24.42 -0.72
N PRO A 287 -6.81 24.22 -0.14
CA PRO A 287 -6.97 23.48 1.09
C PRO A 287 -6.73 21.99 0.84
N TRP A 288 -5.97 21.37 1.74
CA TRP A 288 -5.94 19.91 1.85
C TRP A 288 -6.81 19.42 3.00
N PRO A 289 -7.68 18.41 2.77
CA PRO A 289 -8.06 17.86 1.46
C PRO A 289 -9.01 18.81 0.71
N PRO A 290 -9.08 18.73 -0.63
CA PRO A 290 -10.12 19.41 -1.40
C PRO A 290 -11.52 18.96 -0.96
N ASP A 291 -12.56 19.71 -1.36
CA ASP A 291 -13.93 19.34 -1.05
C ASP A 291 -14.26 17.92 -1.59
N PRO A 292 -14.82 17.03 -0.75
CA PRO A 292 -15.11 15.66 -1.18
C PRO A 292 -16.03 15.55 -2.39
N VAL A 293 -16.97 16.48 -2.57
CA VAL A 293 -17.87 16.44 -3.74
C VAL A 293 -17.08 16.79 -5.01
N GLN A 294 -16.22 17.81 -4.96
CA GLN A 294 -15.37 18.20 -6.09
C GLN A 294 -14.45 17.07 -6.55
N VAL A 295 -13.79 16.37 -5.61
CA VAL A 295 -12.93 15.21 -5.94
C VAL A 295 -13.75 14.09 -6.58
N GLY A 296 -14.96 13.84 -6.09
CA GLY A 296 -15.86 12.82 -6.62
C GLY A 296 -16.37 13.12 -8.03
N ASP A 297 -16.77 14.37 -8.27
CA ASP A 297 -17.22 14.84 -9.58
C ASP A 297 -16.08 14.75 -10.60
N ALA A 298 -14.89 15.22 -10.25
CA ALA A 298 -13.70 15.12 -11.10
C ALA A 298 -13.36 13.66 -11.47
N ALA A 299 -13.38 12.75 -10.49
CA ALA A 299 -13.14 11.33 -10.76
C ALA A 299 -14.20 10.72 -11.70
N ALA A 300 -15.45 11.19 -11.63
CA ALA A 300 -16.54 10.71 -12.46
C ALA A 300 -16.52 11.27 -13.89
N GLU A 301 -16.04 12.50 -14.07
CA GLU A 301 -15.89 13.16 -15.38
C GLU A 301 -14.72 12.60 -16.19
N MET A 302 -13.67 12.11 -15.50
CA MET A 302 -12.53 11.47 -16.14
C MET A 302 -12.87 10.11 -16.77
N ASN A 303 -12.15 9.81 -17.84
CA ASN A 303 -12.11 8.48 -18.41
C ASN A 303 -10.89 7.69 -17.94
N TRP A 304 -11.14 6.49 -17.43
CA TRP A 304 -10.17 5.58 -16.82
C TRP A 304 -10.07 4.26 -17.59
N TRP A 305 -8.86 3.79 -17.81
CA TRP A 305 -8.58 2.49 -18.41
C TRP A 305 -7.48 1.76 -17.66
N ARG A 306 -7.61 0.43 -17.60
CA ARG A 306 -6.50 -0.48 -17.34
C ARG A 306 -5.99 -1.02 -18.67
N TRP A 307 -4.68 -1.08 -18.86
CA TRP A 307 -4.08 -1.51 -20.13
C TRP A 307 -2.87 -2.43 -19.93
N ASP A 308 -2.49 -3.17 -20.95
CA ASP A 308 -1.30 -4.01 -20.97
C ASP A 308 -0.87 -4.34 -22.42
N VAL A 309 0.40 -4.72 -22.61
CA VAL A 309 0.98 -5.08 -23.91
C VAL A 309 1.03 -6.60 -24.09
N ASP A 310 1.55 -7.36 -23.12
CA ASP A 310 2.13 -8.69 -23.39
C ASP A 310 1.41 -9.89 -22.79
N GLY A 311 0.38 -9.72 -21.96
CA GLY A 311 -0.22 -10.89 -21.30
C GLY A 311 -0.19 -10.82 -19.79
N ALA A 312 -0.40 -11.97 -19.15
CA ALA A 312 -0.28 -12.11 -17.70
C ALA A 312 1.15 -11.76 -17.26
N ARG A 313 1.36 -10.50 -16.86
CA ARG A 313 2.55 -10.08 -16.15
C ARG A 313 2.59 -10.81 -14.81
N THR A 314 3.71 -11.45 -14.50
CA THR A 314 3.95 -12.03 -13.18
C THR A 314 4.55 -10.97 -12.26
N GLY A 315 4.19 -10.99 -10.98
CA GLY A 315 4.65 -9.99 -10.01
C GLY A 315 3.77 -8.74 -9.97
N TRP A 316 4.20 -7.75 -9.20
CA TRP A 316 3.44 -6.53 -8.93
C TRP A 316 3.45 -5.63 -10.16
N HIS A 317 2.28 -5.18 -10.56
CA HIS A 317 2.14 -4.24 -11.67
C HIS A 317 0.82 -3.47 -11.62
N LEU A 318 0.86 -2.23 -12.10
CA LEU A 318 -0.31 -1.40 -12.35
C LEU A 318 -0.05 -0.55 -13.58
N ASN A 319 -0.90 -0.72 -14.59
CA ASN A 319 -0.90 0.07 -15.80
C ASN A 319 -2.26 0.76 -15.91
N LEU A 320 -2.25 2.08 -15.81
CA LEU A 320 -3.46 2.91 -15.90
C LEU A 320 -3.30 3.93 -17.03
N ALA A 321 -4.41 4.29 -17.64
CA ALA A 321 -4.51 5.47 -18.47
C ALA A 321 -5.72 6.28 -18.04
N VAL A 322 -5.58 7.59 -18.08
CA VAL A 322 -6.60 8.56 -17.68
C VAL A 322 -6.74 9.59 -18.78
N GLU A 323 -7.95 10.00 -19.08
CA GLU A 323 -8.24 11.10 -19.99
C GLU A 323 -9.20 12.05 -19.27
N ASP A 324 -8.84 13.32 -19.27
CA ASP A 324 -9.70 14.42 -18.90
C ASP A 324 -10.26 15.06 -20.19
N PRO A 325 -11.54 14.79 -20.52
CA PRO A 325 -12.15 15.35 -21.72
C PRO A 325 -12.37 16.86 -21.66
N GLY A 326 -12.44 17.44 -20.45
CA GLY A 326 -12.66 18.87 -20.24
C GLY A 326 -11.46 19.69 -20.72
N ASP A 327 -10.26 19.23 -20.35
CA ASP A 327 -9.00 19.91 -20.67
C ASP A 327 -8.28 19.34 -21.90
N GLY A 328 -8.80 18.25 -22.47
CA GLY A 328 -8.20 17.56 -23.61
C GLY A 328 -6.84 16.92 -23.27
N LEU A 329 -6.64 16.60 -21.98
CA LEU A 329 -5.41 16.00 -21.46
C LEU A 329 -5.59 14.50 -21.23
N ALA A 330 -4.50 13.76 -21.41
CA ALA A 330 -4.45 12.36 -21.04
C ALA A 330 -3.11 11.98 -20.43
N TRP A 331 -3.17 11.04 -19.49
CA TRP A 331 -2.03 10.48 -18.79
C TRP A 331 -1.98 8.97 -18.96
N ALA A 332 -0.78 8.42 -18.92
CA ALA A 332 -0.56 6.99 -18.80
C ALA A 332 0.48 6.71 -17.72
N LEU A 333 0.26 5.64 -16.97
CA LEU A 333 1.15 5.09 -15.95
C LEU A 333 1.48 3.65 -16.34
N ALA A 334 2.76 3.30 -16.27
CA ALA A 334 3.24 1.92 -16.25
C ALA A 334 4.12 1.73 -15.01
N ALA A 335 3.60 0.95 -14.07
CA ALA A 335 4.33 0.56 -12.87
C ALA A 335 4.41 -0.96 -12.76
N GLY A 336 5.55 -1.46 -12.28
CA GLY A 336 5.67 -2.86 -11.94
C GLY A 336 7.10 -3.29 -11.63
N ASP A 337 7.25 -4.56 -11.28
CA ASP A 337 8.54 -5.17 -10.98
C ASP A 337 9.45 -5.13 -12.21
N ARG A 338 10.75 -4.81 -12.01
CA ARG A 338 11.75 -5.06 -13.05
C ARG A 338 12.00 -6.56 -13.12
N TYR A 339 11.68 -7.18 -14.25
CA TYR A 339 12.15 -8.54 -14.50
C TYR A 339 13.68 -8.55 -14.47
N SER A 340 14.26 -9.35 -13.58
CA SER A 340 15.64 -9.77 -13.76
C SER A 340 15.63 -10.73 -14.95
N VAL A 341 16.19 -10.29 -16.09
CA VAL A 341 16.53 -11.23 -17.15
C VAL A 341 17.52 -12.20 -16.53
N SER A 342 17.09 -13.44 -16.28
CA SER A 342 17.98 -14.50 -15.85
C SER A 342 19.08 -14.58 -16.91
N ALA A 343 20.33 -14.37 -16.51
CA ALA A 343 21.46 -14.48 -17.43
C ALA A 343 21.41 -15.84 -18.15
N PRO A 344 21.71 -15.90 -19.45
CA PRO A 344 21.68 -17.17 -20.17
C PRO A 344 22.60 -18.18 -19.50
N GLU A 345 22.09 -19.40 -19.28
CA GLU A 345 22.88 -20.54 -18.84
C GLU A 345 24.16 -20.59 -19.67
N GLN A 346 25.31 -20.50 -19.00
CA GLN A 346 26.60 -20.79 -19.62
C GLN A 346 26.53 -22.22 -20.14
N GLN A 347 26.35 -22.37 -21.46
CA GLN A 347 26.69 -23.60 -22.15
C GLN A 347 28.14 -23.92 -21.81
N THR A 348 28.31 -24.93 -20.97
CA THR A 348 29.59 -25.53 -20.68
C THR A 348 30.12 -26.10 -21.98
N GLY A 349 31.03 -25.36 -22.61
CA GLY A 349 31.83 -25.83 -23.72
C GLY A 349 32.72 -26.97 -23.22
N VAL A 350 32.30 -28.21 -23.50
CA VAL A 350 33.20 -29.36 -23.50
C VAL A 350 33.88 -29.37 -24.87
N SER A 351 35.02 -28.70 -24.94
CA SER A 351 36.02 -28.97 -25.98
C SER A 351 37.06 -29.92 -25.40
N GLY A 352 37.15 -31.10 -25.97
CA GLY A 352 38.28 -32.03 -25.85
C GLY A 352 38.36 -32.86 -27.13
N PRO A 353 39.52 -33.38 -27.52
CA PRO A 353 40.70 -33.69 -26.70
C PRO A 353 41.88 -32.73 -26.80
#